data_AF-B7FIF9-F1
#
_entry.id   AF-B7FIF9-F1
#
_cell.length_a   1.000
_cell.length_b   1.000
_cell.length_c   1.000
_cell.angle_alpha   90.00
_cell.angle_beta   90.00
_cell.angle_gamma   90.00
#
_symmetry.space_group_name_H-M   'P 1'
#
loop_
_entity.id
_entity.type
_entity.pdbx_description
1 polymer ?
#
loop_
_entity_poly.entity_id
_entity_poly.type
_entity_poly.pdbx_seq_one_letter_code
_entity_poly.pdbx_strand_id
1 'polypeptide(L)'
;MLRFITSSSAPKFFPTKPFHIISPFSSRLSVRSMADSAAPFSKIQIQRDDNTTFDAYVIGKHDAPGIVVLQEWWGVDFEIKNHAAMISQLGRGFKALIPDLYRGKVGLDVAEAQHLFDGLDWPGAVKDIHASVDWLKANGSKKAGVTGFCMGGCSCNCKLCLGSAC
;
A
#
# COMPACT_ATOMS: atom_id res chain seq x y z
N MET A 1 11.33 70.52 25.30
CA MET A 1 11.35 71.79 24.57
C MET A 1 10.30 71.70 23.46
N LEU A 2 9.21 72.47 23.60
CA LEU A 2 8.03 72.48 22.72
C LEU A 2 8.30 73.38 21.49
N ARG A 3 7.80 73.03 20.29
CA ARG A 3 7.27 73.96 19.25
C ARG A 3 6.75 73.24 17.99
N PHE A 4 5.42 73.27 17.85
CA PHE A 4 4.58 73.51 16.66
C PHE A 4 5.19 74.55 15.66
N ILE A 5 4.91 74.72 14.35
CA ILE A 5 3.67 74.63 13.54
C ILE A 5 3.99 74.87 12.03
N THR A 6 3.20 74.24 11.12
CA THR A 6 2.71 74.61 9.75
C THR A 6 3.60 74.96 8.53
N SER A 7 3.24 74.39 7.37
CA SER A 7 2.77 75.08 6.12
C SER A 7 2.75 74.08 4.92
N SER A 8 1.59 73.62 4.45
CA SER A 8 0.87 74.04 3.22
C SER A 8 1.62 73.92 1.88
N SER A 9 1.24 72.95 1.04
CA SER A 9 0.88 73.15 -0.39
C SER A 9 0.49 71.83 -1.08
N ALA A 10 -0.69 71.80 -1.70
CA ALA A 10 -1.10 70.84 -2.74
C ALA A 10 -0.57 71.32 -4.12
N PRO A 11 -0.86 70.71 -5.30
CA PRO A 11 -1.53 69.45 -5.65
C PRO A 11 -0.71 68.63 -6.69
N LYS A 12 -1.26 67.53 -7.24
CA LYS A 12 -1.33 67.27 -8.71
C LYS A 12 -1.87 65.88 -9.01
N PHE A 13 -2.94 65.89 -9.78
CA PHE A 13 -3.64 64.79 -10.41
C PHE A 13 -2.78 64.25 -11.57
N PHE A 14 -2.53 62.93 -11.62
CA PHE A 14 -2.04 62.26 -12.83
C PHE A 14 -2.80 60.94 -13.05
N PRO A 15 -3.11 60.59 -14.30
CA PRO A 15 -4.16 59.63 -14.60
C PRO A 15 -3.63 58.24 -15.00
N THR A 16 -4.56 57.30 -15.02
CA THR A 16 -4.57 56.01 -15.76
C THR A 16 -3.60 54.92 -15.30
N LYS A 17 -4.18 53.78 -14.90
CA LYS A 17 -4.05 52.49 -15.61
C LYS A 17 -5.06 51.46 -15.06
N PRO A 18 -5.48 50.49 -15.89
CA PRO A 18 -6.68 49.70 -15.67
C PRO A 18 -6.49 48.67 -14.54
N PHE A 19 -7.60 48.42 -13.83
CA PHE A 19 -7.75 47.32 -12.89
C PHE A 19 -7.54 45.98 -13.60
N HIS A 20 -6.46 45.27 -13.27
CA HIS A 20 -6.39 43.83 -13.48
C HIS A 20 -7.14 43.16 -12.33
N ILE A 21 -8.31 42.60 -12.64
CA ILE A 21 -9.05 41.69 -11.78
C ILE A 21 -8.22 40.39 -11.70
N ILE A 22 -7.48 40.23 -10.61
CA ILE A 22 -6.93 38.92 -10.21
C ILE A 22 -8.05 38.26 -9.40
N SER A 23 -8.67 37.22 -9.97
CA SER A 23 -9.55 36.31 -9.25
C SER A 23 -8.69 35.27 -8.53
N PRO A 24 -8.76 35.15 -7.18
CA PRO A 24 -8.15 34.04 -6.49
C PRO A 24 -9.23 33.31 -5.69
N PHE A 25 -10.18 32.66 -6.36
CA PHE A 25 -10.92 31.59 -5.70
C PHE A 25 -11.40 30.55 -6.72
N SER A 26 -10.50 29.63 -7.03
CA SER A 26 -10.90 28.29 -7.44
C SER A 26 -10.07 27.33 -6.62
N SER A 27 -10.51 27.12 -5.38
CA SER A 27 -10.29 25.89 -4.65
C SER A 27 -10.93 24.76 -5.47
N ARG A 28 -10.19 24.29 -6.49
CA ARG A 28 -10.39 22.97 -7.04
C ARG A 28 -10.03 22.00 -5.93
N LEU A 29 -11.01 21.67 -5.10
CA LEU A 29 -11.09 20.36 -4.47
C LEU A 29 -10.95 19.36 -5.62
N SER A 30 -9.72 18.87 -5.83
CA SER A 30 -9.49 17.74 -6.69
C SER A 30 -10.10 16.55 -5.97
N VAL A 31 -11.37 16.30 -6.26
CA VAL A 31 -11.99 15.00 -6.07
C VAL A 31 -11.13 14.05 -6.89
N ARG A 32 -10.17 13.40 -6.23
CA ARG A 32 -9.45 12.27 -6.80
C ARG A 32 -10.51 11.22 -7.07
N SER A 33 -10.84 11.08 -8.34
CA SER A 33 -11.57 9.96 -8.89
C SER A 33 -11.00 8.68 -8.27
N MET A 34 -11.75 8.05 -7.36
CA MET A 34 -11.50 6.69 -6.88
C MET A 34 -12.00 5.73 -7.96
N ALA A 35 -11.44 5.85 -9.16
CA ALA A 35 -11.72 4.97 -10.27
C ALA A 35 -10.42 4.25 -10.57
N ASP A 36 -10.39 2.98 -10.16
CA ASP A 36 -9.47 1.95 -10.64
C ASP A 36 -7.98 2.32 -10.59
N SER A 37 -7.43 2.42 -9.38
CA SER A 37 -5.99 2.25 -9.19
C SER A 37 -5.69 0.79 -8.87
N ALA A 38 -6.01 -0.11 -9.79
CA ALA A 38 -5.27 -1.35 -9.91
C ALA A 38 -3.82 -0.98 -10.28
N ALA A 39 -3.01 -0.64 -9.27
CA ALA A 39 -1.58 -0.53 -9.47
C ALA A 39 -1.10 -1.82 -10.15
N PRO A 40 -0.19 -1.77 -11.14
CA PRO A 40 0.08 -2.92 -12.00
C PRO A 40 0.78 -4.02 -11.19
N PHE A 41 0.00 -4.94 -10.64
CA PHE A 41 0.50 -6.14 -9.99
C PHE A 41 1.02 -7.08 -11.07
N SER A 42 2.27 -7.52 -10.91
CA SER A 42 2.82 -8.60 -11.71
C SER A 42 2.47 -9.93 -11.04
N LYS A 43 1.64 -10.73 -11.69
CA LYS A 43 1.38 -12.11 -11.24
C LYS A 43 2.56 -12.99 -11.61
N ILE A 44 3.10 -13.72 -10.65
CA ILE A 44 4.19 -14.67 -10.80
C ILE A 44 3.80 -16.02 -10.22
N GLN A 45 4.53 -17.07 -10.58
CA GLN A 45 4.43 -18.37 -9.92
C GLN A 45 5.71 -18.66 -9.17
N ILE A 46 5.56 -19.10 -7.92
CA ILE A 46 6.67 -19.51 -7.06
C ILE A 46 6.55 -21.02 -6.88
N GLN A 47 7.66 -21.71 -7.07
CA GLN A 47 7.78 -23.13 -6.82
C GLN A 47 8.31 -23.36 -5.41
N ARG A 48 7.64 -24.24 -4.68
CA ARG A 48 8.06 -24.72 -3.37
C ARG A 48 9.03 -25.90 -3.49
N ASP A 49 9.68 -26.25 -2.40
CA ASP A 49 10.59 -27.39 -2.26
C ASP A 49 9.95 -28.74 -2.60
N ASP A 50 8.64 -28.91 -2.34
CA ASP A 50 7.85 -30.10 -2.64
C ASP A 50 7.28 -30.16 -4.08
N ASN A 51 7.79 -29.33 -4.99
CA ASN A 51 7.33 -29.20 -6.37
C ASN A 51 5.91 -28.64 -6.53
N THR A 52 5.28 -28.18 -5.44
CA THR A 52 4.01 -27.44 -5.50
C THR A 52 4.28 -26.03 -6.00
N THR A 53 3.47 -25.55 -6.94
CA THR A 53 3.50 -24.15 -7.38
C THR A 53 2.33 -23.38 -6.82
N PHE A 54 2.56 -22.10 -6.57
CA PHE A 54 1.50 -21.18 -6.17
C PHE A 54 1.68 -19.81 -6.83
N ASP A 55 0.56 -19.15 -7.02
CA ASP A 55 0.53 -17.81 -7.58
C ASP A 55 0.90 -16.79 -6.51
N ALA A 56 1.63 -15.74 -6.90
CA ALA A 56 1.90 -14.59 -6.07
C ALA A 56 1.79 -13.31 -6.88
N TYR A 57 1.42 -12.23 -6.20
CA TYR A 57 1.26 -10.91 -6.81
C TYR A 57 2.36 -9.98 -6.30
N VAL A 58 3.11 -9.37 -7.21
CA VAL A 58 4.25 -8.51 -6.87
C VAL A 58 4.01 -7.09 -7.33
N ILE A 59 4.40 -6.15 -6.49
CA ILE A 59 4.36 -4.71 -6.78
C ILE A 59 5.57 -4.01 -6.17
N GLY A 60 5.99 -2.91 -6.79
CA GLY A 60 7.06 -2.06 -6.30
C GLY A 60 8.35 -2.17 -7.09
N LYS A 61 9.40 -1.55 -6.58
CA LYS A 61 10.66 -1.36 -7.30
C LYS A 61 11.55 -2.62 -7.21
N HIS A 62 12.33 -2.87 -8.26
CA HIS A 62 13.43 -3.84 -8.23
C HIS A 62 14.54 -3.39 -7.26
N ASP A 63 15.25 -4.35 -6.66
CA ASP A 63 16.34 -4.13 -5.71
C ASP A 63 15.99 -3.31 -4.44
N ALA A 64 14.70 -3.18 -4.13
CA ALA A 64 14.20 -2.58 -2.90
C ALA A 64 14.11 -3.62 -1.76
N PRO A 65 14.03 -3.19 -0.48
CA PRO A 65 13.68 -4.10 0.60
C PRO A 65 12.33 -4.76 0.34
N GLY A 66 12.27 -6.07 0.57
CA GLY A 66 11.11 -6.90 0.29
C GLY A 66 10.18 -7.01 1.50
N ILE A 67 8.89 -7.03 1.26
CA ILE A 67 7.87 -7.28 2.27
C ILE A 67 6.88 -8.30 1.70
N VAL A 68 6.79 -9.46 2.35
CA VAL A 68 5.69 -10.41 2.09
C VAL A 68 4.47 -9.89 2.84
N VAL A 69 3.37 -9.70 2.12
CA VAL A 69 2.09 -9.22 2.65
C VAL A 69 1.13 -10.41 2.67
N LEU A 70 0.84 -10.92 3.86
CA LEU A 70 -0.06 -12.07 4.02
C LEU A 70 -1.51 -11.64 3.80
N GLN A 71 -2.23 -12.49 3.07
CA GLN A 71 -3.63 -12.34 2.76
C GLN A 71 -4.53 -12.40 4.01
N GLU A 72 -5.74 -11.88 3.84
CA GLU A 72 -6.80 -11.90 4.83
C GLU A 72 -7.57 -13.22 4.85
N TRP A 73 -8.44 -13.42 5.87
CA TRP A 73 -9.32 -14.61 5.95
C TRP A 73 -10.22 -14.79 4.72
N TRP A 74 -10.49 -13.70 3.98
CA TRP A 74 -11.23 -13.67 2.73
C TRP A 74 -10.42 -14.10 1.49
N GLY A 75 -9.09 -14.11 1.54
CA GLY A 75 -8.23 -14.35 0.37
C GLY A 75 -7.57 -13.10 -0.20
N VAL A 76 -7.11 -13.17 -1.46
CA VAL A 76 -6.41 -12.08 -2.15
C VAL A 76 -7.38 -11.11 -2.82
N ASP A 77 -8.07 -10.32 -1.98
CA ASP A 77 -9.05 -9.32 -2.43
C ASP A 77 -8.41 -7.96 -2.82
N PHE A 78 -9.23 -7.02 -3.29
CA PHE A 78 -8.84 -5.66 -3.63
C PHE A 78 -8.22 -4.92 -2.43
N GLU A 79 -8.71 -5.12 -1.21
CA GLU A 79 -8.20 -4.43 -0.02
C GLU A 79 -6.74 -4.77 0.27
N ILE A 80 -6.38 -6.06 0.22
CA ILE A 80 -4.99 -6.48 0.45
C ILE A 80 -4.05 -6.02 -0.66
N LYS A 81 -4.54 -6.00 -1.92
CA LYS A 81 -3.80 -5.41 -3.04
C LYS A 81 -3.57 -3.91 -2.81
N ASN A 82 -4.59 -3.19 -2.34
CA ASN A 82 -4.44 -1.77 -2.03
C ASN A 82 -3.40 -1.54 -0.91
N HIS A 83 -3.41 -2.36 0.14
CA HIS A 83 -2.37 -2.30 1.19
C HIS A 83 -0.97 -2.57 0.65
N ALA A 84 -0.79 -3.59 -0.18
CA ALA A 84 0.52 -3.88 -0.80
C ALA A 84 0.98 -2.73 -1.72
N ALA A 85 0.07 -2.12 -2.46
CA ALA A 85 0.35 -0.94 -3.28
C ALA A 85 0.80 0.25 -2.41
N MET A 86 0.10 0.52 -1.31
CA MET A 86 0.51 1.55 -0.35
C MET A 86 1.89 1.27 0.23
N ILE A 87 2.14 0.03 0.71
CA ILE A 87 3.45 -0.40 1.23
C ILE A 87 4.56 -0.16 0.22
N SER A 88 4.31 -0.49 -1.05
CA SER A 88 5.30 -0.30 -2.12
C SER A 88 5.68 1.18 -2.32
N GLN A 89 4.78 2.11 -1.97
CA GLN A 89 4.97 3.55 -2.09
C GLN A 89 5.48 4.19 -0.79
N LEU A 90 5.59 3.45 0.31
CA LEU A 90 6.07 3.99 1.59
C LEU A 90 7.58 4.33 1.52
N GLY A 91 7.92 5.50 2.05
CA GLY A 91 9.31 5.93 2.22
C GLY A 91 10.12 5.97 0.92
N ARG A 92 11.16 5.13 0.82
CA ARG A 92 12.03 5.03 -0.38
C ARG A 92 11.54 3.99 -1.40
N GLY A 93 10.39 3.39 -1.14
CA GLY A 93 9.82 2.31 -1.93
C GLY A 93 10.22 0.93 -1.40
N PHE A 94 9.23 0.04 -1.36
CA PHE A 94 9.39 -1.36 -0.98
C PHE A 94 8.93 -2.26 -2.13
N LYS A 95 9.43 -3.49 -2.15
CA LYS A 95 8.92 -4.54 -3.02
C LYS A 95 7.93 -5.38 -2.21
N ALA A 96 6.65 -5.23 -2.48
CA ALA A 96 5.61 -5.99 -1.80
C ALA A 96 5.24 -7.23 -2.62
N LEU A 97 5.06 -8.36 -1.95
CA LEU A 97 4.68 -9.63 -2.54
C LEU A 97 3.55 -10.26 -1.75
N ILE A 98 2.47 -10.63 -2.42
CA ILE A 98 1.29 -11.26 -1.83
C ILE A 98 1.24 -12.72 -2.31
N PRO A 99 1.50 -13.71 -1.44
CA PRO A 99 1.32 -15.11 -1.80
C PRO A 99 -0.16 -15.50 -1.76
N ASP A 100 -0.63 -16.21 -2.78
CA ASP A 100 -1.99 -16.75 -2.83
C ASP A 100 -2.05 -18.13 -2.17
N LEU A 101 -2.38 -18.12 -0.88
CA LEU A 101 -2.49 -19.31 -0.04
C LEU A 101 -3.77 -20.11 -0.36
N TYR A 102 -4.80 -19.46 -0.90
CA TYR A 102 -6.07 -20.09 -1.25
C TYR A 102 -6.16 -20.57 -2.71
N ARG A 103 -5.05 -20.46 -3.47
CA ARG A 103 -4.94 -20.92 -4.85
C ARG A 103 -5.99 -20.28 -5.77
N GLY A 104 -6.23 -18.98 -5.58
CA GLY A 104 -7.13 -18.17 -6.38
C GLY A 104 -8.56 -18.10 -5.85
N LYS A 105 -8.87 -18.77 -4.73
CA LYS A 105 -10.19 -18.68 -4.09
C LYS A 105 -10.28 -17.43 -3.22
N VAL A 106 -11.41 -16.76 -3.32
CA VAL A 106 -11.78 -15.60 -2.49
C VAL A 106 -13.15 -15.91 -1.90
N GLY A 107 -13.29 -15.77 -0.58
CA GLY A 107 -14.58 -15.93 0.09
C GLY A 107 -15.45 -14.71 -0.15
N LEU A 108 -16.70 -14.90 -0.57
CA LEU A 108 -17.65 -13.81 -0.77
C LEU A 108 -18.61 -13.66 0.42
N ASP A 109 -18.77 -14.72 1.21
CA ASP A 109 -19.54 -14.73 2.44
C ASP A 109 -18.78 -15.33 3.64
N VAL A 110 -19.26 -15.05 4.84
CA VAL A 110 -18.61 -15.46 6.10
C VAL A 110 -18.47 -16.99 6.20
N ALA A 111 -19.45 -17.75 5.69
CA ALA A 111 -19.41 -19.20 5.75
C ALA A 111 -18.37 -19.76 4.77
N GLU A 112 -18.26 -19.22 3.57
CA GLU A 112 -17.23 -19.56 2.59
C GLU A 112 -15.84 -19.23 3.11
N ALA A 113 -15.65 -18.04 3.69
CA ALA A 113 -14.37 -17.64 4.28
C ALA A 113 -13.97 -18.57 5.43
N GLN A 114 -14.92 -18.96 6.28
CA GLN A 114 -14.69 -19.93 7.34
C GLN A 114 -14.29 -21.30 6.78
N HIS A 115 -14.98 -21.81 5.75
CA HIS A 115 -14.62 -23.08 5.12
C HIS A 115 -13.25 -23.03 4.44
N LEU A 116 -12.88 -21.90 3.83
CA LEU A 116 -11.54 -21.72 3.24
C LEU A 116 -10.46 -21.72 4.32
N PHE A 117 -10.70 -21.05 5.44
CA PHE A 117 -9.80 -21.01 6.59
C PHE A 117 -9.62 -22.40 7.23
N ASP A 118 -10.72 -23.10 7.49
CA ASP A 118 -10.69 -24.43 8.11
C ASP A 118 -10.09 -25.48 7.18
N GLY A 119 -10.27 -25.32 5.86
CA GLY A 119 -9.69 -26.16 4.82
C GLY A 119 -8.24 -25.81 4.46
N LEU A 120 -7.65 -24.79 5.07
CA LEU A 120 -6.28 -24.37 4.76
C LEU A 120 -5.25 -25.37 5.30
N ASP A 121 -4.35 -25.82 4.43
CA ASP A 121 -3.16 -26.57 4.82
C ASP A 121 -2.16 -25.63 5.51
N TRP A 122 -2.27 -25.49 6.83
CA TRP A 122 -1.39 -24.64 7.64
C TRP A 122 0.10 -24.99 7.48
N PRO A 123 0.53 -26.27 7.57
CA PRO A 123 1.91 -26.65 7.28
C PRO A 123 2.39 -26.20 5.89
N GLY A 124 1.57 -26.37 4.85
CA GLY A 124 1.88 -25.89 3.52
C GLY A 124 1.95 -24.37 3.43
N ALA A 125 1.00 -23.67 4.04
CA ALA A 125 0.96 -22.21 4.03
C ALA A 125 2.23 -21.59 4.62
N VAL A 126 2.76 -22.15 5.71
CA VAL A 126 4.05 -21.72 6.28
C VAL A 126 5.18 -21.88 5.27
N LYS A 127 5.24 -23.01 4.56
CA LYS A 127 6.25 -23.22 3.51
C LYS A 127 6.10 -22.25 2.34
N ASP A 128 4.88 -21.91 1.93
CA ASP A 128 4.65 -20.89 0.89
C ASP A 128 5.16 -19.52 1.30
N ILE A 129 5.01 -19.17 2.59
CA ILE A 129 5.53 -17.92 3.14
C ILE A 129 7.07 -17.93 3.11
N HIS A 130 7.70 -19.03 3.51
CA HIS A 130 9.16 -19.16 3.42
C HIS A 130 9.65 -19.06 1.97
N ALA A 131 9.04 -19.79 1.04
CA ALA A 131 9.37 -19.73 -0.38
C ALA A 131 9.20 -18.32 -0.95
N SER A 132 8.20 -17.57 -0.47
CA SER A 132 7.96 -16.18 -0.84
C SER A 132 9.07 -15.24 -0.37
N VAL A 133 9.55 -15.42 0.87
CA VAL A 133 10.69 -14.67 1.41
C VAL A 133 11.96 -14.97 0.63
N ASP A 134 12.19 -16.25 0.30
CA ASP A 134 13.37 -16.67 -0.44
C ASP A 134 13.34 -16.15 -1.88
N TRP A 135 12.17 -16.14 -2.52
CA TRP A 135 11.99 -15.52 -3.83
C TRP A 135 12.30 -14.02 -3.80
N LEU A 136 11.84 -13.29 -2.76
CA LEU A 136 12.17 -11.86 -2.62
C LEU A 136 13.67 -11.63 -2.51
N LYS A 137 14.38 -12.45 -1.72
CA LYS A 137 15.83 -12.37 -1.56
C LYS A 137 16.57 -12.69 -2.86
N ALA A 138 16.16 -13.75 -3.55
CA ALA A 138 16.71 -14.15 -4.84
C ALA A 138 16.48 -13.07 -5.91
N ASN A 139 15.40 -12.30 -5.80
CA ASN A 139 15.00 -11.29 -6.78
C ASN A 139 15.34 -9.85 -6.36
N GLY A 140 16.50 -9.68 -5.72
CA GLY A 140 17.15 -8.38 -5.46
C GLY A 140 16.92 -7.78 -4.06
N SER A 141 16.07 -8.37 -3.22
CA SER A 141 15.75 -7.80 -1.91
C SER A 141 16.80 -8.18 -0.86
N LYS A 142 17.70 -7.25 -0.52
CA LYS A 142 18.75 -7.48 0.51
C LYS A 142 18.20 -7.78 1.91
N LYS A 143 17.02 -7.23 2.21
CA LYS A 143 16.26 -7.47 3.44
C LYS A 143 14.84 -7.84 3.05
N ALA A 144 14.29 -8.84 3.70
CA ALA A 144 12.91 -9.27 3.51
C ALA A 144 12.23 -9.37 4.87
N GLY A 145 11.03 -8.79 4.98
CA GLY A 145 10.15 -8.93 6.15
C GLY A 145 8.85 -9.60 5.75
N VAL A 146 8.09 -10.04 6.75
CA VAL A 146 6.72 -10.53 6.57
C VAL A 146 5.82 -9.63 7.39
N THR A 147 4.72 -9.19 6.80
CA THR A 147 3.64 -8.47 7.47
C THR A 147 2.33 -9.11 7.06
N GLY A 148 1.29 -8.91 7.84
CA GLY A 148 -0.04 -9.31 7.45
C GLY A 148 -1.08 -8.47 8.13
N PHE A 149 -2.28 -8.52 7.58
CA PHE A 149 -3.44 -7.81 8.07
C PHE A 149 -4.42 -8.86 8.63
N CYS A 150 -5.06 -8.55 9.77
CA CYS A 150 -5.92 -9.43 10.59
C CYS A 150 -5.41 -10.87 10.79
N MET A 151 -5.81 -11.83 9.94
CA MET A 151 -5.29 -13.21 10.00
C MET A 151 -3.76 -13.22 9.86
N GLY A 152 -3.18 -12.32 9.07
CA GLY A 152 -1.74 -12.16 8.97
C GLY A 152 -1.12 -11.22 10.02
N GLY A 153 -1.92 -10.54 10.85
CA GLY A 153 -1.47 -9.49 11.77
C GLY A 153 -2.19 -9.52 13.11
N CYS A 154 -1.63 -10.24 14.08
CA CYS A 154 -1.84 -10.14 15.54
C CYS A 154 -3.28 -9.85 16.05
N SER A 155 -4.32 -10.37 15.40
CA SER A 155 -5.67 -10.41 15.99
C SER A 155 -5.90 -11.76 16.65
N CYS A 156 -5.44 -11.87 17.91
CA CYS A 156 -5.87 -12.75 19.02
C CYS A 156 -5.99 -14.29 18.83
N ASN A 157 -6.09 -14.85 17.62
CA ASN A 157 -6.27 -16.29 17.42
C ASN A 157 -5.59 -16.88 16.17
N CYS A 158 -4.64 -16.16 15.55
CA CYS A 158 -3.98 -16.71 14.38
C CYS A 158 -2.90 -17.74 14.76
N LYS A 159 -3.16 -19.00 14.37
CA LYS A 159 -2.27 -20.16 14.50
C LYS A 159 -0.91 -19.96 13.81
N LEU A 160 -0.81 -18.99 12.90
CA LEU A 160 0.41 -18.63 12.18
C LEU A 160 1.42 -17.83 13.04
N CYS A 161 0.96 -17.17 14.12
CA CYS A 161 1.83 -16.36 15.00
C CYS A 161 2.70 -17.19 15.96
N LEU A 162 2.47 -18.51 16.06
CA LEU A 162 3.19 -19.35 17.04
C LEU A 162 4.59 -19.79 16.61
N GLY A 163 5.05 -19.43 15.40
CA GLY A 163 6.27 -20.02 14.81
C GLY A 163 7.39 -19.08 14.39
N SER A 164 7.20 -17.75 14.31
CA SER A 164 8.26 -16.88 13.78
C SER A 164 8.17 -15.45 14.30
N ALA A 165 9.06 -15.17 15.25
CA ALA A 165 9.60 -13.86 15.64
C ALA A 165 8.60 -12.73 15.98
N CYS A 166 8.33 -12.56 17.28
CA CYS A 166 8.43 -11.23 17.87
C CYS A 166 9.90 -10.84 18.02
#